data_AF-A0A2M7YT28-F1
#
_entry.id   AF-A0A2M7YT28-F1
#
_cell.length_a   1.000
_cell.length_b   1.000
_cell.length_c   1.000
_cell.angle_alpha   90.00
_cell.angle_beta   90.00
_cell.angle_gamma   90.00
#
_symmetry.space_group_name_H-M   'P 1'
#
loop_
_entity.id
_entity.type
_entity.pdbx_description
1 polymer ?
#
loop_
_entity_poly.entity_id
_entity_poly.type
_entity_poly.pdbx_seq_one_letter_code
_entity_poly.pdbx_strand_id
1 'polypeptide(L)'
;MQTGADSAVELWFGAKERPARDDPAGDLLDQLRELALGTTASTALGVALFESLRKQLSSGRASEILHGVQTLAEAGDPAGARLLAAMLEVVSPAARLLPLVRAMSCSRRLWLSRLAGEDRPGAMLQDWLDRLEGLQTRCRDKFAREGRQPERSPELPGWEVPWGILRSVTSSFIDRAGAGSRLEAEELGLFTDLVRLEVDAWQERISHLAGTVDPFRVAAITRLLPILSRADAEIRDLRHLVQLVGEGQLEEAFTHPRLRALTILEANEFSRLNRCLNEDAGLKPLAGLLQLQQENPLPVHALAYGAARLMSVGQILQGEGGDRQELDLLDACRLILGHHATGELALQVPAEILPQVTTQLQEAHGRDTRVGCPLPGPAGWPLGGVEILVGQLVVVLPEAGSDFPPWPNFLPTPQDHDPLLASILPALRKADKDAEEAGDEEEVEPNADMAASAMKNLVLANIQSTSLVLGFLRNPKFVGIPGLVESVAMRTRNPRVIEVISVDRTLHTGFANRGVALACLRSPVNVSVKILRKFIHVKYISKIDLKRLSLDRAGIRKEVIREIEKYLETLG
;
A
#
# COMPACT_ATOMS: atom_id res chain seq x y z
N MET A 1 11.70 20.63 25.09
CA MET A 1 10.30 20.14 25.08
C MET A 1 9.29 21.14 25.68
N GLN A 2 9.65 22.07 26.57
CA GLN A 2 8.71 23.08 27.08
C GLN A 2 8.15 24.06 26.01
N THR A 3 8.90 24.37 24.95
CA THR A 3 8.45 25.29 23.88
C THR A 3 7.28 24.78 23.04
N GLY A 4 6.95 23.48 23.11
CA GLY A 4 5.82 22.91 22.37
C GLY A 4 4.47 23.06 23.09
N ALA A 5 4.47 23.05 24.43
CA ALA A 5 3.24 23.09 25.22
C ALA A 5 2.54 24.45 25.15
N ASP A 6 3.31 25.55 25.16
CA ASP A 6 2.77 26.90 25.07
C ASP A 6 2.12 27.16 23.70
N SER A 7 2.66 26.55 22.63
CA SER A 7 2.11 26.67 21.28
C SER A 7 0.76 25.97 21.10
N ALA A 8 0.50 24.87 21.82
CA ALA A 8 -0.77 24.15 21.74
C ALA A 8 -1.93 24.90 22.40
N VAL A 9 -1.64 25.56 23.52
CA VAL A 9 -2.60 26.43 24.23
C VAL A 9 -2.91 27.66 23.38
N GLU A 10 -1.90 28.28 22.77
CA GLU A 10 -2.13 29.39 21.81
C GLU A 10 -2.92 28.95 20.58
N LEU A 11 -2.68 27.75 20.05
CA LEU A 11 -3.42 27.21 18.91
C LEU A 11 -4.90 27.01 19.22
N TRP A 12 -5.26 26.62 20.45
CA TRP A 12 -6.66 26.36 20.82
C TRP A 12 -7.39 27.55 21.44
N PHE A 13 -6.70 28.39 22.21
CA PHE A 13 -7.30 29.51 22.95
C PHE A 13 -6.96 30.90 22.38
N GLY A 14 -6.05 31.00 21.41
CA GLY A 14 -5.68 32.26 20.77
C GLY A 14 -6.58 32.62 19.59
N ALA A 15 -6.84 33.92 19.39
CA ALA A 15 -7.49 34.41 18.18
C ALA A 15 -6.51 34.32 17.00
N LYS A 16 -6.85 33.55 15.96
CA LYS A 16 -5.96 33.29 14.81
C LYS A 16 -6.47 34.04 13.60
N GLU A 17 -5.76 35.10 13.19
CA GLU A 17 -5.97 35.68 11.86
C GLU A 17 -5.56 34.65 10.81
N ARG A 18 -6.55 34.08 10.10
CA ARG A 18 -6.27 33.18 8.98
C ARG A 18 -5.75 34.03 7.81
N PRO A 19 -4.57 33.72 7.24
CA PRO A 19 -4.09 34.43 6.06
C PRO A 19 -5.12 34.31 4.94
N ALA A 20 -5.31 35.38 4.16
CA ALA A 20 -6.15 35.33 2.96
C ALA A 20 -5.61 34.24 2.02
N ARG A 21 -6.50 33.35 1.57
CA ARG A 21 -6.15 32.22 0.69
C ARG A 21 -6.82 32.40 -0.66
N ASP A 22 -6.14 31.91 -1.69
CA ASP A 22 -6.75 31.73 -3.00
C ASP A 22 -7.71 30.55 -2.90
N ASP A 23 -9.01 30.81 -3.02
CA ASP A 23 -10.01 29.75 -2.99
C ASP A 23 -9.83 28.84 -4.22
N PRO A 24 -9.76 27.51 -4.02
CA PRO A 24 -9.69 26.58 -5.14
C PRO A 24 -10.94 26.70 -6.02
N ALA A 25 -10.77 26.52 -7.33
CA ALA A 25 -11.88 26.58 -8.28
C ALA A 25 -13.01 25.59 -7.89
N GLY A 26 -14.28 26.03 -7.98
CA GLY A 26 -15.44 25.22 -7.59
C GLY A 26 -15.46 23.83 -8.24
N ASP A 27 -15.16 23.75 -9.54
CA ASP A 27 -15.10 22.49 -10.29
C ASP A 27 -14.10 21.48 -9.69
N LEU A 28 -12.99 21.95 -9.11
CA LEU A 28 -12.01 21.09 -8.46
C LEU A 28 -12.54 20.53 -7.13
N LEU A 29 -13.24 21.37 -6.35
CA LEU A 29 -13.86 20.92 -5.10
C LEU A 29 -14.91 19.84 -5.36
N ASP A 30 -15.69 19.97 -6.42
CA ASP A 30 -16.71 18.99 -6.80
C ASP A 30 -16.06 17.66 -7.26
N GLN A 31 -14.96 17.72 -8.02
CA GLN A 31 -14.17 16.52 -8.36
C GLN A 31 -13.61 15.82 -7.12
N LEU A 32 -13.17 16.58 -6.12
CA LEU A 32 -12.66 16.02 -4.87
C LEU A 32 -13.79 15.39 -4.04
N ARG A 33 -14.99 15.99 -4.03
CA ARG A 33 -16.17 15.38 -3.41
C ARG A 33 -16.55 14.08 -4.10
N GLU A 34 -16.60 14.06 -5.42
CA GLU A 34 -16.88 12.86 -6.20
C GLU A 34 -15.86 11.74 -5.89
N LEU A 35 -14.57 12.09 -5.89
CA LEU A 35 -13.49 11.17 -5.53
C LEU A 35 -13.67 10.59 -4.12
N ALA A 36 -13.95 11.44 -3.14
CA ALA A 36 -14.12 11.05 -1.74
C ALA A 36 -15.35 10.16 -1.53
N LEU A 37 -16.47 10.48 -2.20
CA LEU A 37 -17.74 9.80 -2.03
C LEU A 37 -17.81 8.48 -2.80
N GLY A 38 -17.11 8.37 -3.95
CA GLY A 38 -17.12 7.20 -4.82
C GLY A 38 -16.53 5.91 -4.21
N THR A 39 -15.80 5.98 -3.08
CA THR A 39 -15.31 4.77 -2.40
C THR A 39 -15.32 4.87 -0.88
N THR A 40 -15.98 3.91 -0.22
CA THR A 40 -16.07 3.84 1.25
C THR A 40 -14.80 3.29 1.90
N ALA A 41 -13.90 2.69 1.12
CA ALA A 41 -12.66 2.12 1.63
C ALA A 41 -11.57 3.20 1.64
N SER A 42 -11.18 3.68 2.83
CA SER A 42 -10.11 4.67 3.03
C SER A 42 -8.83 4.30 2.25
N THR A 43 -8.48 3.01 2.25
CA THR A 43 -7.40 2.43 1.46
C THR A 43 -7.50 2.70 -0.05
N ALA A 44 -8.67 2.50 -0.66
CA ALA A 44 -8.86 2.73 -2.08
C ALA A 44 -8.87 4.23 -2.39
N LEU A 45 -9.46 5.03 -1.50
CA LEU A 45 -9.44 6.49 -1.58
C LEU A 45 -8.01 7.03 -1.56
N GLY A 46 -7.17 6.54 -0.64
CA GLY A 46 -5.76 6.94 -0.54
C GLY A 46 -4.99 6.63 -1.82
N VAL A 47 -5.18 5.44 -2.39
CA VAL A 47 -4.58 5.08 -3.69
C VAL A 47 -5.04 6.05 -4.78
N ALA A 48 -6.34 6.27 -4.94
CA ALA A 48 -6.86 7.15 -5.98
C ALA A 48 -6.37 8.60 -5.82
N LEU A 49 -6.34 9.12 -4.59
CA LEU A 49 -5.84 10.46 -4.28
C LEU A 49 -4.34 10.60 -4.61
N PHE A 50 -3.50 9.69 -4.11
CA PHE A 50 -2.05 9.77 -4.36
C PHE A 50 -1.68 9.51 -5.82
N GLU A 51 -2.45 8.68 -6.55
CA GLU A 51 -2.29 8.55 -8.00
C GLU A 51 -2.67 9.81 -8.76
N SER A 52 -3.73 10.50 -8.34
CA SER A 52 -4.11 11.81 -8.89
C SER A 52 -3.00 12.84 -8.64
N LEU A 53 -2.51 12.94 -7.40
CA LEU A 53 -1.39 13.81 -7.03
C LEU A 53 -0.15 13.49 -7.87
N ARG A 54 0.25 12.22 -7.98
CA ARG A 54 1.40 11.78 -8.78
C ARG A 54 1.34 12.27 -10.22
N LYS A 55 0.17 12.18 -10.87
CA LYS A 55 -0.04 12.67 -12.24
C LYS A 55 0.15 14.19 -12.35
N GLN A 56 -0.21 14.93 -11.29
CA GLN A 56 -0.20 16.40 -11.27
C GLN A 56 1.07 17.03 -10.67
N LEU A 57 1.96 16.25 -10.02
CA LEU A 57 3.20 16.76 -9.38
C LEU A 57 4.09 17.60 -10.31
N SER A 58 4.03 17.37 -11.63
CA SER A 58 4.82 18.12 -12.62
C SER A 58 4.12 19.37 -13.17
N SER A 59 2.83 19.56 -12.87
CA SER A 59 1.95 20.54 -13.55
C SER A 59 1.57 21.76 -12.70
N GLY A 60 1.99 21.82 -11.44
CA GLY A 60 1.53 22.83 -10.47
C GLY A 60 0.15 22.55 -9.87
N ARG A 61 -0.72 21.78 -10.57
CA ARG A 61 -2.07 21.43 -10.09
C ARG A 61 -2.09 20.54 -8.85
N ALA A 62 -0.95 19.96 -8.47
CA ALA A 62 -0.83 19.26 -7.20
C ALA A 62 -1.11 20.20 -6.01
N SER A 63 -0.62 21.45 -6.04
CA SER A 63 -0.93 22.44 -5.00
C SER A 63 -2.42 22.76 -4.95
N GLU A 64 -3.08 22.93 -6.11
CA GLU A 64 -4.53 23.16 -6.19
C GLU A 64 -5.33 22.04 -5.53
N ILE A 65 -4.98 20.77 -5.82
CA ILE A 65 -5.62 19.59 -5.20
C ILE A 65 -5.43 19.61 -3.68
N LEU A 66 -4.22 19.89 -3.20
CA LEU A 66 -3.91 19.92 -1.77
C LEU A 66 -4.64 21.05 -1.05
N HIS A 67 -4.76 22.23 -1.68
CA HIS A 67 -5.59 23.33 -1.18
C HIS A 67 -7.06 22.91 -1.12
N GLY A 68 -7.57 22.25 -2.17
CA GLY A 68 -8.93 21.70 -2.17
C GLY A 68 -9.20 20.75 -1.01
N VAL A 69 -8.29 19.81 -0.73
CA VAL A 69 -8.40 18.91 0.43
C VAL A 69 -8.41 19.70 1.75
N GLN A 70 -7.49 20.66 1.90
CA GLN A 70 -7.39 21.49 3.10
C GLN A 70 -8.65 22.33 3.33
N THR A 71 -9.13 23.02 2.28
CA THR A 71 -10.34 23.85 2.32
C THR A 71 -11.57 23.04 2.68
N LEU A 72 -11.76 21.85 2.09
CA LEU A 72 -12.88 20.97 2.45
C LEU A 72 -12.79 20.50 3.91
N ALA A 73 -11.59 20.15 4.39
CA ALA A 73 -11.40 19.71 5.77
C ALA A 73 -11.65 20.84 6.80
N GLU A 74 -11.20 22.06 6.52
CA GLU A 74 -11.44 23.23 7.37
C GLU A 74 -12.91 23.66 7.39
N ALA A 75 -13.64 23.43 6.30
CA ALA A 75 -15.07 23.67 6.21
C ALA A 75 -15.91 22.61 6.92
N GLY A 76 -15.29 21.53 7.43
CA GLY A 76 -16.00 20.40 8.03
C GLY A 76 -16.78 19.56 7.01
N ASP A 77 -16.41 19.62 5.72
CA ASP A 77 -17.05 18.82 4.66
C ASP A 77 -16.68 17.33 4.81
N PRO A 78 -17.65 16.39 4.77
CA PRO A 78 -17.40 14.94 4.81
C PRO A 78 -16.38 14.45 3.80
N ALA A 79 -16.32 15.04 2.60
CA ALA A 79 -15.32 14.71 1.61
C ALA A 79 -13.91 15.12 2.06
N GLY A 80 -13.78 16.32 2.64
CA GLY A 80 -12.52 16.83 3.17
C GLY A 80 -11.96 15.94 4.28
N ALA A 81 -12.81 15.54 5.22
CA ALA A 81 -12.43 14.64 6.30
C ALA A 81 -11.99 13.26 5.79
N ARG A 82 -12.67 12.71 4.77
CA ARG A 82 -12.29 11.42 4.14
C ARG A 82 -10.98 11.51 3.36
N LEU A 83 -10.77 12.60 2.61
CA LEU A 83 -9.52 12.83 1.87
C LEU A 83 -8.35 13.04 2.82
N LEU A 84 -8.54 13.82 3.88
CA LEU A 84 -7.54 14.02 4.93
C LEU A 84 -7.22 12.70 5.66
N ALA A 85 -8.24 11.90 6.00
CA ALA A 85 -8.07 10.57 6.57
C ALA A 85 -7.24 9.66 5.66
N ALA A 86 -7.50 9.69 4.34
CA ALA A 86 -6.77 8.92 3.35
C ALA A 86 -5.31 9.40 3.18
N MET A 87 -5.06 10.71 3.29
CA MET A 87 -3.70 11.28 3.27
C MET A 87 -2.88 10.89 4.50
N LEU A 88 -3.51 10.93 5.68
CA LEU A 88 -2.90 10.60 6.96
C LEU A 88 -2.96 9.09 7.27
N GLU A 89 -3.43 8.26 6.33
CA GLU A 89 -3.55 6.83 6.55
C GLU A 89 -2.18 6.22 6.84
N VAL A 90 -2.02 5.63 8.02
CA VAL A 90 -0.85 4.83 8.36
C VAL A 90 -1.19 3.37 8.34
N VAL A 91 -0.25 2.57 7.87
CA VAL A 91 -0.39 1.12 7.72
C VAL A 91 0.90 0.51 8.23
N SER A 92 0.81 -0.47 9.14
CA SER A 92 1.96 -1.35 9.36
C SER A 92 2.00 -2.37 8.21
N PRO A 93 3.14 -2.53 7.51
CA PRO A 93 3.25 -3.52 6.44
C PRO A 93 2.77 -4.90 6.88
N ALA A 94 3.12 -5.28 8.12
CA ALA A 94 2.64 -6.49 8.77
C ALA A 94 1.12 -6.58 8.89
N ALA A 95 0.42 -5.59 9.47
CA ALA A 95 -1.03 -5.71 9.73
C ALA A 95 -1.84 -5.92 8.45
N ARG A 96 -1.42 -5.30 7.33
CA ARG A 96 -2.09 -5.48 6.04
C ARG A 96 -1.78 -6.82 5.39
N LEU A 97 -0.52 -7.28 5.46
CA LEU A 97 -0.03 -8.38 4.63
C LEU A 97 -0.02 -9.73 5.36
N LEU A 98 0.15 -9.74 6.67
CA LEU A 98 0.21 -10.98 7.45
C LEU A 98 -1.07 -11.79 7.47
N PRO A 99 -2.29 -11.21 7.41
CA PRO A 99 -3.50 -12.01 7.21
C PRO A 99 -3.44 -12.87 5.93
N LEU A 100 -2.80 -12.36 4.87
CA LEU A 100 -2.62 -13.09 3.61
C LEU A 100 -1.65 -14.25 3.78
N VAL A 101 -0.58 -14.05 4.57
CA VAL A 101 0.43 -15.07 4.86
C VAL A 101 -0.08 -16.12 5.85
N ARG A 102 -0.78 -15.70 6.90
CA ARG A 102 -1.30 -16.56 7.97
C ARG A 102 -2.13 -17.71 7.41
N ALA A 103 -2.92 -17.44 6.38
CA ALA A 103 -3.79 -18.43 5.75
C ALA A 103 -3.06 -19.42 4.83
N MET A 104 -1.79 -19.18 4.45
CA MET A 104 -1.03 -20.01 3.48
C MET A 104 -1.86 -20.34 2.21
N SER A 105 -2.70 -19.39 1.77
CA SER A 105 -3.74 -19.65 0.77
C SER A 105 -3.17 -19.78 -0.63
N CYS A 106 -2.11 -19.04 -0.94
CA CYS A 106 -1.44 -19.11 -2.23
C CYS A 106 -0.66 -20.41 -2.37
N SER A 107 0.10 -20.79 -1.33
CA SER A 107 0.82 -22.08 -1.28
C SER A 107 -0.13 -23.25 -1.49
N ARG A 108 -1.24 -23.27 -0.74
CA ARG A 108 -2.27 -24.28 -0.88
C ARG A 108 -2.86 -24.34 -2.29
N ARG A 109 -3.26 -23.20 -2.86
CA ARG A 109 -3.85 -23.15 -4.20
C ARG A 109 -2.85 -23.58 -5.28
N LEU A 110 -1.59 -23.19 -5.16
CA LEU A 110 -0.54 -23.61 -6.09
C LEU A 110 -0.34 -25.13 -6.04
N TRP A 111 -0.31 -25.71 -4.84
CA TRP A 111 -0.23 -27.16 -4.66
C TRP A 111 -1.45 -27.90 -5.21
N LEU A 112 -2.67 -27.38 -5.01
CA LEU A 112 -3.88 -27.96 -5.60
C LEU A 112 -3.87 -27.88 -7.13
N SER A 113 -3.36 -26.80 -7.72
CA SER A 113 -3.17 -26.68 -9.17
C SER A 113 -2.25 -27.77 -9.70
N ARG A 114 -1.18 -28.08 -8.96
CA ARG A 114 -0.25 -29.18 -9.30
C ARG A 114 -0.95 -30.54 -9.30
N LEU A 115 -1.78 -30.80 -8.29
CA LEU A 115 -2.56 -32.04 -8.19
C LEU A 115 -3.59 -32.18 -9.32
N ALA A 116 -4.11 -31.06 -9.84
CA ALA A 116 -5.08 -31.05 -10.92
C ALA A 116 -4.50 -31.43 -12.30
N GLY A 117 -3.19 -31.71 -12.41
CA GLY A 117 -2.64 -32.44 -13.56
C GLY A 117 -1.82 -31.63 -14.56
N GLU A 118 -1.09 -30.59 -14.14
CA GLU A 118 -0.08 -29.99 -15.03
C GLU A 118 1.03 -31.01 -15.37
N ASP A 119 1.30 -31.20 -16.65
CA ASP A 119 2.34 -32.10 -17.17
C ASP A 119 3.74 -31.54 -16.86
N ARG A 120 4.32 -32.07 -15.77
CA ARG A 120 5.64 -31.77 -15.19
C ARG A 120 5.81 -30.33 -14.65
N PRO A 121 6.16 -30.17 -13.36
CA PRO A 121 6.42 -28.85 -12.81
C PRO A 121 7.63 -28.23 -13.49
N GLY A 122 7.54 -26.95 -13.85
CA GLY A 122 8.72 -26.18 -14.24
C GLY A 122 9.74 -26.13 -13.10
N ALA A 123 11.00 -25.80 -13.41
CA ALA A 123 12.08 -25.78 -12.42
C ALA A 123 11.79 -24.93 -11.17
N MET A 124 11.07 -23.80 -11.34
CA MET A 124 10.65 -22.96 -10.21
C MET A 124 9.63 -23.66 -9.30
N LEU A 125 8.64 -24.35 -9.88
CA LEU A 125 7.63 -25.06 -9.10
C LEU A 125 8.26 -26.26 -8.38
N GLN A 126 9.23 -26.93 -9.01
CA GLN A 126 9.97 -28.00 -8.35
C GLN A 126 10.77 -27.49 -7.16
N ASP A 127 11.56 -26.42 -7.33
CA ASP A 127 12.30 -25.78 -6.24
C ASP A 127 11.37 -25.35 -5.09
N TRP A 128 10.19 -24.83 -5.42
CA TRP A 128 9.17 -24.48 -4.43
C TRP A 128 8.64 -25.72 -3.67
N LEU A 129 8.38 -26.84 -4.36
CA LEU A 129 7.94 -28.10 -3.75
C LEU A 129 9.00 -28.68 -2.81
N ASP A 130 10.27 -28.65 -3.22
CA ASP A 130 11.38 -29.15 -2.40
C ASP A 130 11.50 -28.32 -1.10
N ARG A 131 11.32 -26.99 -1.19
CA ARG A 131 11.28 -26.10 -0.02
C ARG A 131 10.08 -26.34 0.89
N LEU A 132 8.90 -26.60 0.31
CA LEU A 132 7.69 -26.95 1.06
C LEU A 132 7.91 -28.20 1.92
N GLU A 133 8.52 -29.25 1.37
CA GLU A 133 8.81 -30.50 2.10
C GLU A 133 9.79 -30.27 3.26
N GLY A 134 10.87 -29.51 3.02
CA GLY A 134 11.83 -29.14 4.06
C GLY A 134 11.17 -28.33 5.20
N LEU A 135 10.31 -27.37 4.85
CA LEU A 135 9.57 -26.56 5.82
C LEU A 135 8.56 -27.37 6.64
N GLN A 136 7.87 -28.30 5.99
CA GLN A 136 6.95 -29.21 6.68
C GLN A 136 7.67 -30.01 7.77
N THR A 137 8.86 -30.52 7.48
CA THR A 137 9.67 -31.28 8.45
C THR A 137 10.07 -30.39 9.63
N ARG A 138 10.64 -29.20 9.37
CA ARG A 138 11.03 -28.24 10.43
C ARG A 138 9.86 -27.82 11.32
N CYS A 139 8.66 -27.63 10.74
CA CYS A 139 7.46 -27.30 11.50
C CYS A 139 7.01 -28.45 12.40
N ARG A 140 7.12 -29.72 11.94
CA ARG A 140 6.83 -30.91 12.75
C ARG A 140 7.79 -31.03 13.93
N ASP A 141 9.08 -30.82 13.69
CA ASP A 141 10.10 -30.88 14.73
C ASP A 141 9.89 -29.79 15.79
N LYS A 142 9.48 -28.59 15.36
CA LYS A 142 9.09 -27.52 16.31
C LYS A 142 7.91 -27.92 17.18
N PHE A 143 6.83 -28.43 16.58
CA PHE A 143 5.66 -28.91 17.34
C PHE A 143 6.01 -30.03 18.33
N ALA A 144 6.85 -30.97 17.90
CA ALA A 144 7.33 -32.06 18.75
C ALA A 144 8.13 -31.55 19.96
N ARG A 145 9.03 -30.57 19.75
CA ARG A 145 9.80 -29.92 20.82
C ARG A 145 8.91 -29.16 21.81
N GLU A 146 7.85 -28.52 21.32
CA GLU A 146 6.90 -27.77 22.16
C GLU A 146 5.87 -28.66 22.87
N GLY A 147 5.88 -29.98 22.61
CA GLY A 147 4.86 -30.90 23.12
C GLY A 147 3.45 -30.60 22.59
N ARG A 148 3.35 -29.81 21.52
CA ARG A 148 2.08 -29.44 20.88
C ARG A 148 1.71 -30.50 19.85
N GLN A 149 0.43 -30.86 19.81
CA GLN A 149 -0.11 -31.60 18.67
C GLN A 149 -0.68 -30.60 17.67
N PRO A 150 -0.48 -30.81 16.35
CA PRO A 150 -1.14 -29.98 15.35
C PRO A 150 -2.65 -30.08 15.56
N GLU A 151 -3.31 -28.93 15.65
CA GLU A 151 -4.75 -28.84 15.81
C GLU A 151 -5.40 -29.51 14.59
N ARG A 152 -6.01 -30.68 14.80
CA ARG A 152 -6.64 -31.44 13.71
C ARG A 152 -8.09 -31.02 13.61
N SER A 153 -8.38 -30.10 12.69
CA SER A 153 -9.73 -29.90 12.16
C SER A 153 -9.81 -30.40 10.72
N PRO A 154 -9.82 -31.72 10.47
CA PRO A 154 -9.82 -32.27 9.12
C PRO A 154 -11.05 -31.87 8.29
N GLU A 155 -12.10 -31.37 8.95
CA GLU A 155 -13.35 -30.97 8.31
C GLU A 155 -13.28 -29.55 7.69
N LEU A 156 -12.31 -28.73 8.07
CA LEU A 156 -12.18 -27.36 7.57
C LEU A 156 -11.25 -27.28 6.35
N PRO A 157 -11.69 -26.70 5.21
CA PRO A 157 -10.83 -26.49 4.05
C PRO A 157 -9.52 -25.75 4.40
N GLY A 158 -8.39 -26.33 3.98
CA GLY A 158 -7.05 -25.78 4.23
C GLY A 158 -6.39 -26.27 5.51
N TRP A 159 -6.97 -27.24 6.20
CA TRP A 159 -6.33 -27.97 7.30
C TRP A 159 -5.78 -29.34 6.88
N GLU A 160 -5.93 -29.72 5.61
CA GLU A 160 -5.28 -30.91 5.08
C GLU A 160 -3.75 -30.82 5.18
N VAL A 161 -3.07 -31.98 5.27
CA VAL A 161 -1.60 -32.04 5.33
C VAL A 161 -1.02 -31.53 4.00
N PRO A 162 -0.03 -30.61 4.01
CA PRO A 162 0.73 -30.10 5.16
C PRO A 162 0.25 -28.76 5.76
N TRP A 163 -0.87 -28.18 5.29
CA TRP A 163 -1.23 -26.79 5.57
C TRP A 163 -1.59 -26.51 7.03
N GLY A 164 -2.26 -27.43 7.71
CA GLY A 164 -2.63 -27.24 9.12
C GLY A 164 -1.43 -26.89 9.99
N ILE A 165 -0.34 -27.67 9.90
CA ILE A 165 0.86 -27.41 10.72
C ILE A 165 1.59 -26.12 10.32
N LEU A 166 1.70 -25.83 9.02
CA LEU A 166 2.33 -24.61 8.54
C LEU A 166 1.55 -23.37 9.03
N ARG A 167 0.23 -23.38 8.93
CA ARG A 167 -0.66 -22.30 9.42
C ARG A 167 -0.53 -22.10 10.92
N SER A 168 -0.52 -23.17 11.71
CA SER A 168 -0.39 -23.05 13.16
C SER A 168 0.97 -22.47 13.58
N VAL A 169 2.07 -22.91 12.95
CA VAL A 169 3.40 -22.33 13.20
C VAL A 169 3.43 -20.85 12.79
N THR A 170 3.00 -20.53 11.56
CA THR A 170 2.97 -19.15 11.05
C THR A 170 2.12 -18.23 11.93
N SER A 171 0.94 -18.70 12.36
CA SER A 171 0.05 -17.92 13.25
C SER A 171 0.72 -17.65 14.58
N SER A 172 1.32 -18.67 15.21
CA SER A 172 2.07 -18.52 16.47
C SER A 172 3.20 -17.49 16.36
N PHE A 173 3.94 -17.47 15.25
CA PHE A 173 4.97 -16.45 15.01
C PHE A 173 4.41 -15.05 14.82
N ILE A 174 3.32 -14.91 14.05
CA ILE A 174 2.67 -13.61 13.82
C ILE A 174 2.11 -13.07 15.14
N ASP A 175 1.47 -13.90 15.96
CA ASP A 175 0.87 -13.49 17.22
C ASP A 175 1.95 -13.05 18.22
N ARG A 176 3.03 -13.81 18.33
CA ARG A 176 4.18 -13.45 19.18
C ARG A 176 4.86 -12.16 18.70
N ALA A 177 5.15 -12.05 17.41
CA ALA A 177 5.80 -10.85 16.86
C ALA A 177 4.90 -9.61 16.98
N GLY A 178 3.59 -9.76 16.76
CA GLY A 178 2.60 -8.70 16.95
C GLY A 178 2.46 -8.24 18.41
N ALA A 179 2.64 -9.17 19.36
CA ALA A 179 2.71 -8.85 20.79
C ALA A 179 4.08 -8.30 21.23
N GLY A 180 4.98 -7.95 20.32
CA GLY A 180 6.33 -7.46 20.62
C GLY A 180 7.26 -8.51 21.22
N SER A 181 6.88 -9.79 21.21
CA SER A 181 7.73 -10.86 21.72
C SER A 181 8.87 -11.15 20.75
N ARG A 182 10.08 -11.32 21.29
CA ARG A 182 11.25 -11.73 20.49
C ARG A 182 11.08 -13.17 19.98
N LEU A 183 11.49 -13.39 18.74
CA LEU A 183 11.66 -14.73 18.15
C LEU A 183 13.14 -15.11 18.23
N GLU A 184 13.43 -16.37 18.55
CA GLU A 184 14.81 -16.88 18.53
C GLU A 184 15.36 -16.94 17.10
N ALA A 185 16.68 -16.99 16.92
CA ALA A 185 17.29 -16.99 15.57
C ALA A 185 16.80 -18.16 14.69
N GLU A 186 16.61 -19.36 15.28
CA GLU A 186 16.06 -20.52 14.56
C GLU A 186 14.60 -20.29 14.14
N GLU A 187 13.80 -19.72 15.04
CA GLU A 187 12.40 -19.38 14.81
C GLU A 187 12.24 -18.31 13.75
N LEU A 188 13.09 -17.27 13.80
CA LEU A 188 13.13 -16.19 12.84
C LEU A 188 13.48 -16.70 11.44
N GLY A 189 14.45 -17.61 11.34
CA GLY A 189 14.78 -18.30 10.10
C GLY A 189 13.60 -19.12 9.57
N LEU A 190 12.94 -19.90 10.43
CA LEU A 190 11.75 -20.67 10.04
C LEU A 190 10.60 -19.76 9.59
N PHE A 191 10.34 -18.68 10.31
CA PHE A 191 9.29 -17.72 9.97
C PHE A 191 9.58 -17.04 8.63
N THR A 192 10.81 -16.58 8.42
CA THR A 192 11.26 -15.99 7.16
C THR A 192 11.03 -16.93 5.98
N ASP A 193 11.38 -18.21 6.14
CA ASP A 193 11.21 -19.22 5.09
C ASP A 193 9.73 -19.54 4.82
N LEU A 194 8.87 -19.56 5.84
CA LEU A 194 7.42 -19.73 5.68
C LEU A 194 6.79 -18.56 4.91
N VAL A 195 7.16 -17.32 5.26
CA VAL A 195 6.66 -16.13 4.54
C VAL A 195 7.17 -16.16 3.10
N ARG A 196 8.45 -16.49 2.86
CA ARG A 196 9.01 -16.64 1.50
C ARG A 196 8.28 -17.68 0.67
N LEU A 197 7.95 -18.83 1.26
CA LEU A 197 7.21 -19.88 0.57
C LEU A 197 5.86 -19.38 0.04
N GLU A 198 5.13 -18.63 0.87
CA GLU A 198 3.84 -18.04 0.48
C GLU A 198 3.98 -16.94 -0.57
N VAL A 199 4.99 -16.08 -0.43
CA VAL A 199 5.31 -15.01 -1.40
C VAL A 199 5.64 -15.60 -2.77
N ASP A 200 6.46 -16.64 -2.81
CA ASP A 200 6.84 -17.31 -4.06
C ASP A 200 5.64 -18.00 -4.70
N ALA A 201 4.77 -18.63 -3.89
CA ALA A 201 3.54 -19.21 -4.39
C ALA A 201 2.59 -18.16 -4.95
N TRP A 202 2.47 -17.01 -4.30
CA TRP A 202 1.66 -15.91 -4.78
C TRP A 202 2.22 -15.33 -6.08
N GLN A 203 3.53 -15.09 -6.14
CA GLN A 203 4.21 -14.66 -7.36
C GLN A 203 3.95 -15.62 -8.53
N GLU A 204 4.08 -16.92 -8.32
CA GLU A 204 3.85 -17.90 -9.38
C GLU A 204 2.39 -17.89 -9.87
N ARG A 205 1.43 -17.75 -8.95
CA ARG A 205 0.01 -17.63 -9.30
C ARG A 205 -0.30 -16.36 -10.10
N ILE A 206 0.29 -15.22 -9.72
CA ILE A 206 0.13 -13.95 -10.46
C ILE A 206 0.80 -14.03 -11.83
N SER A 207 1.96 -14.66 -11.91
CA SER A 207 2.64 -14.93 -13.18
C SER A 207 1.78 -15.83 -14.09
N HIS A 208 1.18 -16.89 -13.54
CA HIS A 208 0.25 -17.74 -14.31
C HIS A 208 -0.98 -16.96 -14.77
N LEU A 209 -1.62 -16.18 -13.89
CA LEU A 209 -2.78 -15.34 -14.23
C LEU A 209 -2.43 -14.30 -15.30
N ALA A 210 -1.29 -13.63 -15.21
CA ALA A 210 -0.82 -12.71 -16.24
C ALA A 210 -0.57 -13.43 -17.57
N GLY A 211 -0.09 -14.68 -17.52
CA GLY A 211 0.09 -15.53 -18.69
C GLY A 211 -1.22 -15.96 -19.36
N THR A 212 -2.36 -15.98 -18.66
CA THR A 212 -3.66 -16.32 -19.26
C THR A 212 -4.37 -15.12 -19.89
N VAL A 213 -3.88 -13.89 -19.68
CA VAL A 213 -4.47 -12.67 -20.27
C VAL A 213 -4.34 -12.72 -21.79
N ASP A 214 -5.46 -12.57 -22.50
CA ASP A 214 -5.44 -12.41 -23.95
C ASP A 214 -5.11 -10.95 -24.30
N PRO A 215 -3.96 -10.65 -24.94
CA PRO A 215 -3.58 -9.27 -25.25
C PRO A 215 -4.55 -8.59 -26.23
N PHE A 216 -5.40 -9.34 -26.93
CA PHE A 216 -6.37 -8.79 -27.88
C PHE A 216 -7.74 -8.49 -27.25
N ARG A 217 -7.97 -8.86 -25.98
CA ARG A 217 -9.22 -8.59 -25.26
C ARG A 217 -9.06 -7.41 -24.30
N VAL A 218 -9.16 -6.18 -24.83
CA VAL A 218 -8.93 -4.93 -24.07
C VAL A 218 -9.77 -4.88 -22.80
N ALA A 219 -11.05 -5.28 -22.84
CA ALA A 219 -11.91 -5.33 -21.66
C ALA A 219 -11.36 -6.25 -20.55
N ALA A 220 -10.83 -7.43 -20.89
CA ALA A 220 -10.24 -8.35 -19.92
C ALA A 220 -8.97 -7.77 -19.29
N ILE A 221 -8.15 -7.09 -20.10
CA ILE A 221 -6.93 -6.42 -19.64
C ILE A 221 -7.26 -5.28 -18.68
N THR A 222 -8.20 -4.40 -19.04
CA THR A 222 -8.62 -3.26 -18.20
C THR A 222 -9.15 -3.74 -16.85
N ARG A 223 -9.84 -4.89 -16.80
CA ARG A 223 -10.31 -5.49 -15.55
C ARG A 223 -9.21 -6.17 -14.74
N LEU A 224 -8.30 -6.91 -15.40
CA LEU A 224 -7.28 -7.70 -14.71
C LEU A 224 -6.05 -6.89 -14.29
N LEU A 225 -5.68 -5.85 -15.05
CA LEU A 225 -4.47 -5.10 -14.80
C LEU A 225 -4.43 -4.44 -13.41
N PRO A 226 -5.50 -3.77 -12.92
CA PRO A 226 -5.50 -3.23 -11.57
C PRO A 226 -5.28 -4.31 -10.49
N ILE A 227 -5.86 -5.50 -10.69
CA ILE A 227 -5.70 -6.65 -9.78
C ILE A 227 -4.26 -7.15 -9.79
N LEU A 228 -3.68 -7.28 -10.99
CA LEU A 228 -2.30 -7.73 -11.20
C LEU A 228 -1.28 -6.73 -10.63
N SER A 229 -1.46 -5.44 -10.85
CA SER A 229 -0.61 -4.38 -10.31
C SER A 229 -0.70 -4.31 -8.79
N ARG A 230 -1.91 -4.42 -8.22
CA ARG A 230 -2.10 -4.51 -6.77
C ARG A 230 -1.39 -5.72 -6.17
N ALA A 231 -1.55 -6.89 -6.78
CA ALA A 231 -0.90 -8.10 -6.29
C ALA A 231 0.63 -8.02 -6.37
N ASP A 232 1.20 -7.38 -7.40
CA ASP A 232 2.65 -7.14 -7.47
C ASP A 232 3.14 -6.21 -6.36
N ALA A 233 2.41 -5.14 -6.07
CA ALA A 233 2.72 -4.25 -4.95
C ALA A 233 2.72 -5.02 -3.62
N GLU A 234 1.66 -5.82 -3.38
CA GLU A 234 1.56 -6.66 -2.18
C GLU A 234 2.71 -7.70 -2.07
N ILE A 235 3.13 -8.31 -3.19
CA ILE A 235 4.30 -9.21 -3.24
C ILE A 235 5.60 -8.46 -2.90
N ARG A 236 5.78 -7.23 -3.40
CA ARG A 236 6.96 -6.41 -3.13
C ARG A 236 7.05 -6.04 -1.66
N ASP A 237 5.92 -5.62 -1.09
CA ASP A 237 5.84 -5.26 0.32
C ASP A 237 6.08 -6.47 1.22
N LEU A 238 5.57 -7.64 0.83
CA LEU A 238 5.87 -8.89 1.54
C LEU A 238 7.34 -9.28 1.46
N ARG A 239 8.03 -9.02 0.34
CA ARG A 239 9.48 -9.24 0.25
C ARG A 239 10.27 -8.30 1.15
N HIS A 240 9.84 -7.05 1.24
CA HIS A 240 10.43 -6.11 2.19
C HIS A 240 10.19 -6.58 3.63
N LEU A 241 8.98 -7.06 3.95
CA LEU A 241 8.68 -7.68 5.25
C LEU A 241 9.58 -8.89 5.54
N VAL A 242 9.77 -9.79 4.56
CA VAL A 242 10.70 -10.92 4.65
C VAL A 242 12.12 -10.46 4.95
N GLN A 243 12.57 -9.35 4.35
CA GLN A 243 13.88 -8.78 4.60
C GLN A 243 13.99 -8.27 6.04
N LEU A 244 13.06 -7.42 6.48
CA LEU A 244 13.03 -6.87 7.85
C LEU A 244 13.01 -8.00 8.90
N VAL A 245 12.16 -9.01 8.68
CA VAL A 245 12.08 -10.19 9.54
C VAL A 245 13.41 -10.96 9.52
N GLY A 246 14.00 -11.19 8.35
CA GLY A 246 15.28 -11.89 8.22
C GLY A 246 16.46 -11.15 8.88
N GLU A 247 16.39 -9.82 8.95
CA GLU A 247 17.36 -8.95 9.63
C GLU A 247 17.10 -8.81 11.15
N GLY A 248 16.04 -9.44 11.67
CA GLY A 248 15.66 -9.38 13.09
C GLY A 248 14.94 -8.10 13.49
N GLN A 249 14.52 -7.27 12.54
CA GLN A 249 13.82 -6.01 12.75
C GLN A 249 12.31 -6.24 12.91
N LEU A 250 11.91 -7.11 13.84
CA LEU A 250 10.50 -7.45 14.08
C LEU A 250 9.69 -6.24 14.52
N GLU A 251 10.27 -5.36 15.33
CA GLU A 251 9.62 -4.12 15.78
C GLU A 251 9.31 -3.21 14.58
N GLU A 252 10.27 -2.98 13.70
CA GLU A 252 10.06 -2.19 12.48
C GLU A 252 9.02 -2.81 11.54
N ALA A 253 9.04 -4.14 11.42
CA ALA A 253 8.10 -4.88 10.59
C ALA A 253 6.65 -4.84 11.12
N PHE A 254 6.46 -4.96 12.43
CA PHE A 254 5.15 -5.21 13.06
C PHE A 254 4.54 -4.00 13.75
N THR A 255 5.36 -3.20 14.43
CA THR A 255 4.88 -2.18 15.38
C THR A 255 5.08 -0.76 14.89
N HIS A 256 5.85 -0.53 13.82
CA HIS A 256 6.08 0.80 13.26
C HIS A 256 5.12 1.07 12.08
N PRO A 257 3.92 1.64 12.32
CA PRO A 257 3.05 2.07 11.24
C PRO A 257 3.77 3.12 10.38
N ARG A 258 3.58 3.05 9.06
CA ARG A 258 4.15 4.02 8.11
C ARG A 258 3.04 4.71 7.35
N LEU A 259 3.26 5.96 6.98
CA LEU A 259 2.39 6.68 6.06
C LEU A 259 2.18 5.87 4.79
N ARG A 260 0.93 5.64 4.42
CA ARG A 260 0.54 4.94 3.21
C ARG A 260 1.07 5.62 1.95
N ALA A 261 1.20 6.94 1.97
CA ALA A 261 1.83 7.71 0.92
C ALA A 261 3.20 7.13 0.49
N LEU A 262 4.01 6.66 1.44
CA LEU A 262 5.33 6.07 1.20
C LEU A 262 5.26 4.69 0.53
N THR A 263 4.10 4.03 0.57
CA THR A 263 3.87 2.74 -0.11
C THR A 263 3.33 2.92 -1.52
N ILE A 264 2.72 4.08 -1.83
CA ILE A 264 2.11 4.38 -3.12
C ILE A 264 3.06 5.19 -4.01
N LEU A 265 3.74 6.18 -3.44
CA LEU A 265 4.65 7.06 -4.15
C LEU A 265 6.08 6.53 -4.08
N GLU A 266 6.81 6.66 -5.18
CA GLU A 266 8.26 6.44 -5.16
C GLU A 266 8.96 7.49 -4.27
N ALA A 267 10.15 7.19 -3.75
CA ALA A 267 10.87 8.08 -2.82
C ALA A 267 11.11 9.50 -3.40
N ASN A 268 11.40 9.60 -4.70
CA ASN A 268 11.55 10.86 -5.42
C ASN A 268 10.20 11.60 -5.61
N GLU A 269 9.10 10.88 -5.82
CA GLU A 269 7.75 11.45 -5.93
C GLU A 269 7.28 11.99 -4.58
N PHE A 270 7.47 11.23 -3.50
CA PHE A 270 7.18 11.67 -2.14
C PHE A 270 8.02 12.91 -1.76
N SER A 271 9.30 12.93 -2.14
CA SER A 271 10.16 14.12 -1.94
C SER A 271 9.63 15.35 -2.69
N ARG A 272 9.07 15.19 -3.89
CA ARG A 272 8.44 16.28 -4.65
C ARG A 272 7.13 16.73 -4.02
N LEU A 273 6.32 15.80 -3.51
CA LEU A 273 5.10 16.11 -2.76
C LEU A 273 5.43 16.94 -1.51
N ASN A 274 6.43 16.51 -0.73
CA ASN A 274 6.88 17.27 0.44
C ASN A 274 7.41 18.66 0.09
N ARG A 275 8.12 18.79 -1.04
CA ARG A 275 8.54 20.11 -1.53
C ARG A 275 7.34 20.99 -1.86
N CYS A 276 6.37 20.46 -2.61
CA CYS A 276 5.13 21.14 -2.97
C CYS A 276 4.38 21.67 -1.74
N LEU A 277 4.26 20.85 -0.69
CA LEU A 277 3.63 21.20 0.58
C LEU A 277 4.38 22.30 1.36
N ASN A 278 5.71 22.34 1.28
CA ASN A 278 6.54 23.26 2.05
C ASN A 278 6.81 24.60 1.34
N GLU A 279 6.82 24.63 0.01
CA GLU A 279 7.03 25.85 -0.78
C GLU A 279 5.79 26.77 -0.77
N ASP A 280 4.60 26.19 -0.65
CA ASP A 280 3.34 26.93 -0.59
C ASP A 280 2.97 27.29 0.85
N ALA A 281 2.93 28.59 1.16
CA ALA A 281 2.62 29.07 2.50
C ALA A 281 1.20 28.70 2.97
N GLY A 282 0.24 28.56 2.06
CA GLY A 282 -1.13 28.17 2.41
C GLY A 282 -1.26 26.70 2.76
N LEU A 283 -0.34 25.84 2.31
CA LEU A 283 -0.32 24.40 2.61
C LEU A 283 0.47 24.01 3.86
N LYS A 284 1.06 24.99 4.57
CA LYS A 284 1.81 24.75 5.81
C LYS A 284 1.06 23.93 6.88
N PRO A 285 -0.26 24.13 7.11
CA PRO A 285 -1.00 23.30 8.06
C PRO A 285 -0.99 21.82 7.67
N LEU A 286 -1.30 21.52 6.40
CA LEU A 286 -1.29 20.15 5.88
C LEU A 286 0.13 19.55 5.84
N ALA A 287 1.14 20.34 5.49
CA ALA A 287 2.54 19.93 5.53
C ALA A 287 2.96 19.51 6.96
N GLY A 288 2.60 20.32 7.95
CA GLY A 288 2.88 20.04 9.36
C GLY A 288 2.17 18.78 9.85
N LEU A 289 0.91 18.55 9.45
CA LEU A 289 0.19 17.31 9.76
C LEU A 289 0.86 16.07 9.18
N LEU A 290 1.26 16.13 7.91
CA LEU A 290 1.91 15.00 7.24
C LEU A 290 3.26 14.70 7.90
N GLN A 291 4.02 15.72 8.26
CA GLN A 291 5.27 15.57 9.00
C GLN A 291 5.05 14.96 10.39
N LEU A 292 4.10 15.48 11.17
CA LEU A 292 3.78 14.94 12.49
C LEU A 292 3.31 13.49 12.42
N GLN A 293 2.53 13.13 11.40
CA GLN A 293 2.09 11.75 11.17
C GLN A 293 3.23 10.84 10.70
N GLN A 294 4.26 11.38 10.07
CA GLN A 294 5.48 10.63 9.73
C GLN A 294 6.35 10.37 10.97
N GLU A 295 6.44 11.34 11.87
CA GLU A 295 7.24 11.28 13.10
C GLU A 295 6.54 10.44 14.18
N ASN A 296 5.22 10.59 14.31
CA ASN A 296 4.37 9.96 15.33
C ASN A 296 3.17 9.27 14.67
N PRO A 297 3.37 8.17 13.94
CA PRO A 297 2.33 7.54 13.14
C PRO A 297 1.20 6.99 14.01
N LEU A 298 0.01 7.60 13.88
CA LEU A 298 -1.20 7.22 14.62
C LEU A 298 -2.25 6.64 13.66
N PRO A 299 -2.77 5.42 13.89
CA PRO A 299 -3.84 4.86 13.06
C PRO A 299 -5.03 5.81 12.92
N VAL A 300 -5.61 5.90 11.72
CA VAL A 300 -6.68 6.86 11.40
C VAL A 300 -7.87 6.73 12.34
N HIS A 301 -8.23 5.52 12.76
CA HIS A 301 -9.33 5.32 13.70
C HIS A 301 -9.04 5.93 15.09
N ALA A 302 -7.78 5.85 15.56
CA ALA A 302 -7.37 6.45 16.82
C ALA A 302 -7.25 7.97 16.69
N LEU A 303 -6.75 8.47 15.56
CA LEU A 303 -6.74 9.91 15.24
C LEU A 303 -8.16 10.48 15.15
N ALA A 304 -9.05 9.78 14.45
CA ALA A 304 -10.46 10.14 14.33
C ALA A 304 -11.17 10.10 15.69
N TYR A 305 -10.86 9.09 16.50
CA TYR A 305 -11.35 8.99 17.87
C TYR A 305 -10.94 10.23 18.67
N GLY A 306 -9.65 10.55 18.74
CA GLY A 306 -9.16 11.72 19.48
C GLY A 306 -9.74 13.04 18.94
N ALA A 307 -9.78 13.20 17.61
CA ALA A 307 -10.24 14.43 16.96
C ALA A 307 -11.70 14.68 17.29
N ALA A 308 -12.49 13.61 17.32
CA ALA A 308 -13.89 13.67 17.66
C ALA A 308 -14.11 14.26 19.06
N ARG A 309 -13.36 13.75 20.04
CA ARG A 309 -13.47 14.20 21.43
C ARG A 309 -13.02 15.64 21.58
N LEU A 310 -11.89 16.01 20.98
CA LEU A 310 -11.40 17.39 21.03
C LEU A 310 -12.38 18.39 20.41
N MET A 311 -12.95 18.08 19.24
CA MET A 311 -13.94 18.94 18.60
C MET A 311 -15.21 19.05 19.47
N SER A 312 -15.66 17.96 20.09
CA SER A 312 -16.80 17.97 21.02
C SER A 312 -16.52 18.86 22.23
N VAL A 313 -15.32 18.79 22.81
CA VAL A 313 -14.90 19.69 23.90
C VAL A 313 -14.87 21.15 23.42
N GLY A 314 -14.37 21.40 22.22
CA GLY A 314 -14.40 22.73 21.60
C GLY A 314 -15.81 23.31 21.51
N GLN A 315 -16.77 22.53 21.01
CA GLN A 315 -18.17 22.95 20.88
C GLN A 315 -18.84 23.23 22.24
N ILE A 316 -18.56 22.38 23.25
CA ILE A 316 -19.03 22.60 24.63
C ILE A 316 -18.57 23.97 25.14
N LEU A 317 -17.31 24.31 24.90
CA LEU A 317 -16.72 25.57 25.36
C LEU A 317 -17.25 26.81 24.62
N GLN A 318 -17.76 26.66 23.40
CA GLN A 318 -18.33 27.76 22.62
C GLN A 318 -19.77 28.11 23.03
N GLY A 319 -20.59 27.10 23.37
CA GLY A 319 -22.02 27.28 23.63
C GLY A 319 -22.39 28.24 24.76
N GLU A 320 -21.44 28.61 25.63
CA GLU A 320 -21.68 29.47 26.80
C GLU A 320 -21.19 30.91 26.64
N GLY A 321 -21.00 31.39 25.40
CA GLY A 321 -20.73 32.81 25.12
C GLY A 321 -19.26 33.19 25.07
N GLY A 322 -18.38 32.21 24.86
CA GLY A 322 -16.98 32.47 24.53
C GLY A 322 -16.85 32.90 23.07
N ASP A 323 -16.17 34.02 22.81
CA ASP A 323 -15.80 34.51 21.47
C ASP A 323 -14.68 33.65 20.83
N ARG A 324 -14.69 32.34 21.11
CA ARG A 324 -13.64 31.39 20.76
C ARG A 324 -13.89 30.79 19.40
N GLN A 325 -12.84 30.74 18.59
CA GLN A 325 -12.86 30.10 17.28
C GLN A 325 -13.15 28.59 17.42
N GLU A 326 -13.91 28.05 16.49
CA GLU A 326 -14.21 26.61 16.46
C GLU A 326 -12.94 25.85 16.13
N LEU A 327 -12.67 24.79 16.90
CA LEU A 327 -11.53 23.91 16.64
C LEU A 327 -11.83 23.11 15.37
N ASP A 328 -11.21 23.51 14.26
CA ASP A 328 -11.36 22.78 13.00
C ASP A 328 -10.65 21.41 13.03
N LEU A 329 -10.98 20.58 12.05
CA LEU A 329 -10.48 19.21 11.97
C LEU A 329 -8.94 19.15 11.83
N LEU A 330 -8.32 20.09 11.11
CA LEU A 330 -6.87 20.10 10.92
C LEU A 330 -6.16 20.44 12.22
N ASP A 331 -6.62 21.47 12.92
CA ASP A 331 -6.06 21.88 14.20
C ASP A 331 -6.28 20.79 15.27
N ALA A 332 -7.45 20.12 15.29
CA ALA A 332 -7.69 18.96 16.16
C ALA A 332 -6.72 17.81 15.88
N CYS A 333 -6.55 17.40 14.61
CA CYS A 333 -5.58 16.37 14.24
C CYS A 333 -4.15 16.78 14.61
N ARG A 334 -3.80 18.05 14.44
CA ARG A 334 -2.46 18.56 14.73
C ARG A 334 -2.13 18.50 16.22
N LEU A 335 -3.09 18.87 17.07
CA LEU A 335 -2.95 18.76 18.52
C LEU A 335 -2.73 17.32 18.96
N ILE A 336 -3.48 16.36 18.38
CA ILE A 336 -3.32 14.94 18.71
C ILE A 336 -1.95 14.44 18.29
N LEU A 337 -1.56 14.64 17.04
CA LEU A 337 -0.30 14.14 16.51
C LEU A 337 0.92 14.80 17.16
N GLY A 338 0.81 16.07 17.56
CA GLY A 338 1.87 16.79 18.25
C GLY A 338 2.13 16.32 19.69
N HIS A 339 1.17 15.63 20.31
CA HIS A 339 1.22 15.26 21.72
C HIS A 339 1.06 13.75 21.99
N HIS A 340 0.77 12.93 20.98
CA HIS A 340 0.51 11.49 21.13
C HIS A 340 1.71 10.64 21.55
N ALA A 341 2.95 11.16 21.57
CA ALA A 341 4.16 10.34 21.81
C ALA A 341 4.12 9.47 23.10
N THR A 342 3.23 9.76 24.05
CA THR A 342 3.02 9.03 25.31
C THR A 342 1.79 8.11 25.35
N GLY A 343 1.04 7.95 24.25
CA GLY A 343 -0.24 7.19 24.23
C GLY A 343 -1.44 7.95 24.81
N GLU A 344 -1.18 9.06 25.50
CA GLU A 344 -2.16 9.98 26.06
C GLU A 344 -1.94 11.37 25.49
N LEU A 345 -3.02 12.06 25.13
CA LEU A 345 -3.00 13.48 24.80
C LEU A 345 -3.28 14.28 26.08
N ALA A 346 -2.27 14.95 26.64
CA ALA A 346 -2.45 15.85 27.78
C ALA A 346 -2.28 17.30 27.34
N LEU A 347 -3.36 18.08 27.43
CA LEU A 347 -3.39 19.51 27.10
C LEU A 347 -3.53 20.34 28.37
N GLN A 348 -2.63 21.30 28.59
CA GLN A 348 -2.72 22.19 29.74
C GLN A 348 -3.95 23.10 29.61
N VAL A 349 -4.82 23.08 30.61
CA VAL A 349 -5.98 23.98 30.66
C VAL A 349 -5.60 25.20 31.52
N PRO A 350 -5.75 26.43 31.02
CA PRO A 350 -5.51 27.63 31.80
C PRO A 350 -6.36 27.65 33.07
N ALA A 351 -5.76 28.05 34.19
CA ALA A 351 -6.39 28.00 35.51
C ALA A 351 -7.68 28.84 35.58
N GLU A 352 -7.78 29.89 34.75
CA GLU A 352 -8.96 30.76 34.67
C GLU A 352 -10.20 30.02 34.15
N ILE A 353 -10.00 29.05 33.26
CA ILE A 353 -11.10 28.34 32.56
C ILE A 353 -11.28 26.90 33.04
N LEU A 354 -10.32 26.40 33.82
CA LEU A 354 -10.33 25.04 34.35
C LEU A 354 -11.62 24.70 35.13
N PRO A 355 -12.17 25.55 36.03
CA PRO A 355 -13.41 25.24 36.72
C PRO A 355 -14.59 25.09 35.76
N GLN A 356 -14.67 25.97 34.75
CA GLN A 356 -15.73 25.93 33.74
C GLN A 356 -15.65 24.65 32.90
N VAL A 357 -14.47 24.34 32.35
CA VAL A 357 -14.22 23.12 31.56
C VAL A 357 -14.58 21.88 32.39
N THR A 358 -14.18 21.84 33.66
CA THR A 358 -14.44 20.72 34.57
C THR A 358 -15.94 20.54 34.80
N THR A 359 -16.66 21.60 35.14
CA THR A 359 -18.11 21.55 35.36
C THR A 359 -18.84 21.10 34.10
N GLN A 360 -18.50 21.64 32.93
CA GLN A 360 -19.14 21.29 31.67
C GLN A 360 -18.90 19.83 31.27
N LEU A 361 -17.67 19.33 31.44
CA LEU A 361 -17.36 17.92 31.18
C LEU A 361 -18.14 17.00 32.13
N GLN A 362 -18.24 17.35 33.41
CA GLN A 362 -19.02 16.57 34.38
C GLN A 362 -20.52 16.56 34.04
N GLU A 363 -21.08 17.70 33.64
CA GLU A 363 -22.47 17.77 33.20
C GLU A 363 -22.72 16.93 31.95
N ALA A 364 -21.82 16.98 30.97
CA ALA A 364 -21.93 16.18 29.76
C ALA A 364 -21.83 14.67 30.05
N HIS A 365 -20.90 14.23 30.90
CA HIS A 365 -20.83 12.84 31.38
C HIS A 365 -22.10 12.40 32.14
N GLY A 366 -22.70 13.32 32.90
CA GLY A 366 -23.96 13.08 33.61
C GLY A 366 -25.18 12.91 32.67
N ARG A 367 -25.11 13.42 31.44
CA ARG A 367 -26.16 13.22 30.41
C ARG A 367 -25.98 11.86 29.73
N ASP A 368 -24.75 11.47 29.38
CA ASP A 368 -24.42 10.20 28.72
C ASP A 368 -24.84 8.97 29.57
N THR A 369 -24.79 9.06 30.89
CA THR A 369 -25.06 7.95 31.81
C THR A 369 -26.55 7.70 32.10
N ARG A 370 -27.44 8.66 31.80
CA ARG A 370 -28.86 8.63 32.25
C ARG A 370 -29.82 7.92 31.30
N VAL A 371 -29.38 7.54 30.11
CA VAL A 371 -30.20 6.81 29.13
C VAL A 371 -29.51 5.48 28.86
N GLY A 372 -30.22 4.35 28.95
CA GLY A 372 -29.71 3.02 28.54
C GLY A 372 -29.45 2.89 27.02
N CYS A 373 -29.27 4.02 26.35
CA CYS A 373 -28.76 4.15 25.00
C CYS A 373 -27.38 4.83 25.12
N PRO A 374 -26.39 4.45 24.29
CA PRO A 374 -25.20 5.25 24.10
C PRO A 374 -25.59 6.53 23.37
N LEU A 375 -26.34 7.40 24.05
CA LEU A 375 -26.62 8.74 23.58
C LEU A 375 -25.48 9.63 24.03
N PRO A 376 -25.13 10.60 23.20
CA PRO A 376 -23.76 11.04 23.18
C PRO A 376 -23.65 12.44 23.78
N GLY A 377 -22.43 12.94 23.93
CA GLY A 377 -22.17 14.34 24.25
C GLY A 377 -22.88 15.29 23.27
N PRO A 378 -22.79 16.61 23.47
CA PRO A 378 -23.57 17.60 22.71
C PRO A 378 -23.39 17.55 21.17
N ALA A 379 -22.37 16.84 20.69
CA ALA A 379 -22.07 16.56 19.28
C ALA A 379 -22.44 15.13 18.83
N GLY A 380 -23.22 14.35 19.57
CA GLY A 380 -23.50 12.99 19.12
C GLY A 380 -22.33 11.99 19.29
N TRP A 381 -21.22 12.38 19.96
CA TRP A 381 -20.10 11.48 20.28
C TRP A 381 -19.87 11.30 21.80
N PRO A 382 -19.51 10.09 22.27
CA PRO A 382 -19.26 9.84 23.68
C PRO A 382 -17.97 10.55 24.15
N LEU A 383 -18.04 11.22 25.30
CA LEU A 383 -16.87 11.85 25.95
C LEU A 383 -16.00 10.84 26.72
N GLY A 384 -16.31 9.55 26.63
CA GLY A 384 -15.50 8.49 27.23
C GLY A 384 -14.02 8.62 26.86
N GLY A 385 -13.15 8.55 27.87
CA GLY A 385 -11.71 8.76 27.72
C GLY A 385 -11.27 10.23 27.71
N VAL A 386 -12.16 11.19 27.99
CA VAL A 386 -11.80 12.60 28.23
C VAL A 386 -11.91 12.90 29.71
N GLU A 387 -10.79 13.25 30.35
CA GLU A 387 -10.73 13.54 31.77
C GLU A 387 -9.95 14.83 32.05
N ILE A 388 -10.20 15.43 33.21
CA ILE A 388 -9.37 16.53 33.73
C ILE A 388 -8.49 15.96 34.85
N LEU A 389 -7.19 15.85 34.60
CA LEU A 389 -6.20 15.36 35.55
C LEU A 389 -5.20 16.47 35.87
N VAL A 390 -5.16 16.91 37.14
CA VAL A 390 -4.17 17.90 37.63
C VAL A 390 -4.11 19.18 36.78
N GLY A 391 -5.28 19.67 36.33
CA GLY A 391 -5.37 20.87 35.49
C GLY A 391 -5.05 20.64 34.01
N GLN A 392 -4.96 19.39 33.57
CA GLN A 392 -4.77 19.01 32.18
C GLN A 392 -6.02 18.30 31.65
N LEU A 393 -6.41 18.63 30.42
CA LEU A 393 -7.36 17.86 29.65
C LEU A 393 -6.63 16.67 29.04
N VAL A 394 -6.97 15.48 29.52
CA VAL A 394 -6.40 14.22 29.07
C VAL A 394 -7.41 13.54 28.15
N VAL A 395 -7.01 13.27 26.91
CA VAL A 395 -7.75 12.42 25.98
C VAL A 395 -6.97 11.11 25.82
N VAL A 396 -7.54 10.03 26.37
CA VAL A 396 -7.01 8.68 26.23
C VAL A 396 -7.34 8.18 24.82
N LEU A 397 -6.31 7.91 24.03
CA LEU A 397 -6.50 7.34 22.70
C LEU A 397 -6.62 5.82 22.82
N PRO A 398 -7.44 5.17 21.97
CA PRO A 398 -7.57 3.73 21.99
C PRO A 398 -6.24 3.08 21.61
N GLU A 399 -5.74 2.17 22.44
CA GLU A 399 -4.60 1.32 22.08
C GLU A 399 -4.98 0.42 20.89
N ALA A 400 -3.99 0.10 20.06
CA ALA A 400 -4.20 -0.81 18.94
C ALA A 400 -4.70 -2.17 19.45
N GLY A 401 -5.94 -2.55 19.09
CA GLY A 401 -6.57 -3.81 19.50
C GLY A 401 -7.46 -3.74 20.75
N SER A 402 -7.72 -2.54 21.27
CA SER A 402 -8.67 -2.32 22.36
C SER A 402 -10.14 -2.54 21.93
N ASP A 403 -10.99 -2.96 22.87
CA ASP A 403 -12.43 -3.26 22.67
C ASP A 403 -13.31 -2.02 22.41
N PHE A 404 -12.72 -0.89 22.01
CA PHE A 404 -13.50 0.30 21.69
C PHE A 404 -14.42 0.01 20.49
N PRO A 405 -15.65 0.55 20.50
CA PRO A 405 -16.54 0.42 19.36
C PRO A 405 -15.80 0.93 18.11
N PRO A 406 -15.77 0.16 17.02
CA PRO A 406 -14.93 0.48 15.87
C PRO A 406 -15.36 1.82 15.30
N TRP A 407 -14.52 2.84 15.47
CA TRP A 407 -14.72 4.10 14.77
C TRP A 407 -14.55 3.83 13.27
N PRO A 408 -15.41 4.38 12.40
CA PRO A 408 -15.22 4.27 10.97
C PRO A 408 -13.83 4.72 10.54
N ASN A 409 -13.30 4.21 9.42
CA ASN A 409 -11.97 4.62 8.91
C ASN A 409 -11.96 6.03 8.26
N PHE A 410 -12.75 6.97 8.78
CA PHE A 410 -12.81 8.35 8.35
C PHE A 410 -12.76 9.30 9.55
N LEU A 411 -12.23 10.49 9.30
CA LEU A 411 -12.17 11.54 10.30
C LEU A 411 -13.57 12.11 10.57
N PRO A 412 -13.82 12.56 11.81
CA PRO A 412 -15.09 13.16 12.21
C PRO A 412 -15.45 14.40 11.39
N THR A 413 -16.73 14.59 11.09
CA THR A 413 -17.28 15.85 10.57
C THR A 413 -18.41 16.40 11.43
N PRO A 414 -18.64 17.73 11.41
CA PRO A 414 -19.83 18.34 12.02
C PRO A 414 -21.16 17.82 11.45
N GLN A 415 -21.16 17.18 10.27
CA GLN A 415 -22.38 16.66 9.64
C GLN A 415 -22.69 15.20 10.04
N ASP A 416 -21.70 14.46 10.58
CA ASP A 416 -21.91 13.10 11.10
C ASP A 416 -22.84 13.07 12.34
N HIS A 417 -23.27 14.24 12.81
CA HIS A 417 -24.22 14.47 13.88
C HIS A 417 -25.69 14.28 13.47
N ASP A 418 -26.01 14.19 12.17
CA ASP A 418 -27.39 14.00 11.70
C ASP A 418 -27.76 12.51 11.58
N PRO A 419 -28.57 11.94 12.51
CA PRO A 419 -29.00 10.55 12.44
C PRO A 419 -29.78 10.21 11.17
N LEU A 420 -30.29 11.19 10.41
CA LEU A 420 -30.91 10.96 9.11
C LEU A 420 -29.89 10.61 8.01
N LEU A 421 -28.70 11.21 8.00
CA LEU A 421 -27.66 10.96 6.99
C LEU A 421 -27.08 9.54 7.09
N ALA A 422 -26.92 9.03 8.30
CA ALA A 422 -26.50 7.63 8.55
C ALA A 422 -27.48 6.60 7.94
N SER A 423 -28.76 6.97 7.76
CA SER A 423 -29.79 6.12 7.15
C SER A 423 -29.84 6.19 5.62
N ILE A 424 -29.28 7.25 5.01
CA ILE A 424 -29.37 7.53 3.56
C ILE A 424 -28.18 6.96 2.78
N LEU A 425 -27.00 6.85 3.41
CA LEU A 425 -25.78 6.31 2.78
C LEU A 425 -25.93 4.91 2.13
N PRO A 426 -26.73 3.96 2.67
CA PRO A 426 -27.01 2.69 1.99
C PRO A 426 -27.86 2.83 0.72
N ALA A 427 -28.71 3.86 0.62
CA ALA A 427 -29.60 4.07 -0.53
C ALA A 427 -28.85 4.65 -1.73
N LEU A 428 -27.88 5.54 -1.51
CA LEU A 428 -26.99 6.06 -2.57
C LEU A 428 -26.12 4.94 -3.19
N ARG A 429 -25.67 3.97 -2.37
CA ARG A 429 -24.91 2.79 -2.84
C ARG A 429 -25.68 1.86 -3.79
N LYS A 430 -27.01 1.91 -3.77
CA LYS A 430 -27.85 1.07 -4.63
C LYS A 430 -27.95 1.65 -6.05
N ALA A 431 -27.98 2.98 -6.17
CA ALA A 431 -28.11 3.67 -7.46
C ALA A 431 -26.87 3.49 -8.36
N ASP A 432 -25.65 3.47 -7.80
CA ASP A 432 -24.41 3.25 -8.58
C ASP A 432 -24.30 1.83 -9.14
N LYS A 433 -24.82 0.85 -8.39
CA LYS A 433 -24.79 -0.56 -8.79
C LYS A 433 -25.75 -0.86 -9.95
N ASP A 434 -26.86 -0.14 -9.99
CA ASP A 434 -27.86 -0.24 -11.05
C ASP A 434 -27.40 0.48 -12.34
N ALA A 435 -26.40 1.38 -12.26
CA ALA A 435 -25.83 2.07 -13.42
C ALA A 435 -24.73 1.25 -14.15
N GLU A 436 -24.01 0.36 -13.44
CA GLU A 436 -22.98 -0.51 -14.04
C GLU A 436 -23.57 -1.69 -14.86
N GLU A 437 -24.82 -2.09 -14.62
CA GLU A 437 -25.45 -3.24 -15.30
C GLU A 437 -26.09 -2.88 -16.65
N ALA A 438 -26.11 -1.61 -17.06
CA ALA A 438 -26.87 -1.14 -18.24
C ALA A 438 -26.07 -0.95 -19.54
N GLY A 439 -24.77 -1.28 -19.57
CA GLY A 439 -23.87 -0.96 -20.69
C GLY A 439 -23.35 -2.15 -21.51
N ASP A 440 -24.24 -2.90 -22.18
CA ASP A 440 -23.86 -3.81 -23.26
C ASP A 440 -23.72 -3.00 -24.57
N GLU A 441 -22.60 -2.30 -24.74
CA GLU A 441 -22.25 -1.60 -25.99
C GLU A 441 -21.45 -2.53 -26.93
N GLU A 442 -21.83 -2.52 -28.22
CA GLU A 442 -21.21 -3.28 -29.30
C GLU A 442 -19.68 -3.11 -29.32
N GLU A 443 -18.95 -4.22 -29.11
CA GLU A 443 -17.48 -4.27 -29.20
C GLU A 443 -17.03 -3.94 -30.63
N VAL A 444 -16.73 -2.67 -30.89
CA VAL A 444 -15.99 -2.25 -32.08
C VAL A 444 -14.62 -2.92 -32.05
N GLU A 445 -14.36 -3.83 -33.00
CA GLU A 445 -13.08 -4.54 -33.08
C GLU A 445 -11.92 -3.52 -33.16
N PRO A 446 -11.05 -3.45 -32.14
CA PRO A 446 -9.98 -2.47 -32.11
C PRO A 446 -8.97 -2.78 -33.21
N ASN A 447 -8.51 -1.73 -33.91
CA ASN A 447 -7.44 -1.82 -34.89
C ASN A 447 -6.21 -2.53 -34.28
N ALA A 448 -5.79 -3.65 -34.88
CA ALA A 448 -4.78 -4.56 -34.34
C ALA A 448 -3.44 -3.85 -34.03
N ASP A 449 -3.05 -2.84 -34.82
CA ASP A 449 -1.82 -2.07 -34.59
C ASP A 449 -1.90 -1.20 -33.33
N MET A 450 -3.08 -0.63 -33.07
CA MET A 450 -3.32 0.18 -31.88
C MET A 450 -3.31 -0.71 -30.63
N ALA A 451 -3.92 -1.90 -30.72
CA ALA A 451 -3.92 -2.89 -29.64
C ALA A 451 -2.49 -3.37 -29.33
N ALA A 452 -1.67 -3.65 -30.34
CA ALA A 452 -0.28 -4.06 -30.16
C ALA A 452 0.58 -2.97 -29.48
N SER A 453 0.41 -1.71 -29.89
CA SER A 453 1.11 -0.57 -29.28
C SER A 453 0.67 -0.33 -27.84
N ALA A 454 -0.64 -0.34 -27.58
CA ALA A 454 -1.20 -0.22 -26.24
C ALA A 454 -0.68 -1.34 -25.32
N MET A 455 -0.63 -2.57 -25.84
CA MET A 455 -0.12 -3.72 -25.11
C MET A 455 1.38 -3.59 -24.80
N LYS A 456 2.17 -3.13 -25.77
CA LYS A 456 3.59 -2.85 -25.55
C LYS A 456 3.76 -1.80 -24.45
N ASN A 457 3.00 -0.72 -24.48
CA ASN A 457 3.04 0.30 -23.43
C ASN A 457 2.65 -0.25 -22.07
N LEU A 458 1.63 -1.12 -22.01
CA LEU A 458 1.20 -1.78 -20.78
C LEU A 458 2.31 -2.64 -20.16
N VAL A 459 2.92 -3.52 -20.96
CA VAL A 459 4.01 -4.38 -20.47
C VAL A 459 5.21 -3.53 -20.02
N LEU A 460 5.52 -2.48 -20.76
CA LEU A 460 6.63 -1.58 -20.43
C LEU A 460 6.34 -0.71 -19.20
N ALA A 461 5.09 -0.31 -18.96
CA ALA A 461 4.68 0.38 -17.75
C ALA A 461 4.84 -0.52 -16.51
N ASN A 462 4.69 -1.83 -16.67
CA ASN A 462 4.83 -2.82 -15.60
C ASN A 462 6.20 -3.51 -15.61
N ILE A 463 7.22 -2.95 -16.27
CA ILE A 463 8.51 -3.64 -16.44
C ILE A 463 9.27 -3.90 -15.13
N GLN A 464 8.97 -3.13 -14.09
CA GLN A 464 9.51 -3.33 -12.74
C GLN A 464 8.85 -4.54 -12.03
N SER A 465 7.62 -4.89 -12.42
CA SER A 465 6.93 -6.08 -11.92
C SER A 465 7.47 -7.33 -12.58
N THR A 466 8.39 -8.00 -11.88
CA THR A 466 9.02 -9.23 -12.40
C THR A 466 7.99 -10.34 -12.63
N SER A 467 7.01 -10.47 -11.75
CA SER A 467 5.96 -11.50 -11.82
C SER A 467 5.08 -11.31 -13.05
N LEU A 468 4.66 -10.07 -13.34
CA LEU A 468 3.83 -9.76 -14.50
C LEU A 468 4.61 -9.90 -15.79
N VAL A 469 5.84 -9.39 -15.84
CA VAL A 469 6.70 -9.52 -17.04
C VAL A 469 6.94 -10.99 -17.36
N LEU A 470 7.30 -11.83 -16.38
CA LEU A 470 7.48 -13.26 -16.60
C LEU A 470 6.18 -13.94 -17.04
N GLY A 471 5.05 -13.55 -16.46
CA GLY A 471 3.73 -14.04 -16.89
C GLY A 471 3.42 -13.70 -18.34
N PHE A 472 3.60 -12.44 -18.75
CA PHE A 472 3.42 -12.02 -20.15
C PHE A 472 4.37 -12.77 -21.09
N LEU A 473 5.63 -13.00 -20.70
CA LEU A 473 6.58 -13.76 -21.52
C LEU A 473 6.23 -15.26 -21.63
N ARG A 474 5.42 -15.82 -20.74
CA ARG A 474 4.90 -17.20 -20.88
C ARG A 474 3.78 -17.29 -21.92
N ASN A 475 3.15 -16.17 -22.27
CA ASN A 475 2.05 -16.15 -23.21
C ASN A 475 2.57 -15.95 -24.65
N PRO A 476 2.38 -16.93 -25.55
CA PRO A 476 2.90 -16.84 -26.93
C PRO A 476 2.32 -15.66 -27.71
N LYS A 477 1.11 -15.18 -27.37
CA LYS A 477 0.48 -14.02 -28.02
C LYS A 477 1.27 -12.73 -27.74
N PHE A 478 1.75 -12.55 -26.52
CA PHE A 478 2.62 -11.43 -26.16
C PHE A 478 3.99 -11.56 -26.84
N VAL A 479 4.58 -12.76 -26.81
CA VAL A 479 5.87 -13.04 -27.46
C VAL A 479 5.83 -12.80 -28.97
N GLY A 480 4.65 -12.92 -29.59
CA GLY A 480 4.42 -12.61 -30.99
C GLY A 480 4.42 -11.11 -31.34
N ILE A 481 4.32 -10.21 -30.35
CA ILE A 481 4.28 -8.75 -30.58
C ILE A 481 5.68 -8.26 -31.00
N PRO A 482 5.86 -7.73 -32.22
CA PRO A 482 7.18 -7.33 -32.72
C PRO A 482 7.91 -6.32 -31.83
N GLY A 483 9.14 -6.64 -31.45
CA GLY A 483 10.00 -5.77 -30.65
C GLY A 483 9.59 -5.62 -29.18
N LEU A 484 8.55 -6.33 -28.71
CA LEU A 484 8.16 -6.30 -27.30
C LEU A 484 9.24 -6.90 -26.41
N VAL A 485 9.63 -8.15 -26.66
CA VAL A 485 10.63 -8.87 -25.85
C VAL A 485 11.97 -8.15 -25.89
N GLU A 486 12.34 -7.56 -27.03
CA GLU A 486 13.54 -6.72 -27.17
C GLU A 486 13.47 -5.48 -26.26
N SER A 487 12.33 -4.79 -26.26
CA SER A 487 12.13 -3.61 -25.40
C SER A 487 12.17 -3.98 -23.92
N VAL A 488 11.64 -5.15 -23.55
CA VAL A 488 11.72 -5.70 -22.19
C VAL A 488 13.18 -6.00 -21.83
N ALA A 489 13.93 -6.70 -22.69
CA ALA A 489 15.34 -7.03 -22.43
C ALA A 489 16.24 -5.79 -22.30
N MET A 490 15.95 -4.73 -23.07
CA MET A 490 16.68 -3.46 -23.02
C MET A 490 16.42 -2.66 -21.74
N ARG A 491 15.18 -2.67 -21.24
CA ARG A 491 14.75 -1.77 -20.15
C ARG A 491 14.68 -2.44 -18.78
N THR A 492 14.58 -3.77 -18.73
CA THR A 492 14.51 -4.50 -17.46
C THR A 492 15.85 -4.39 -16.71
N ARG A 493 15.74 -4.24 -15.38
CA ARG A 493 16.88 -4.31 -14.47
C ARG A 493 16.96 -5.65 -13.73
N ASN A 494 16.03 -6.56 -13.98
CA ASN A 494 15.98 -7.84 -13.28
C ASN A 494 16.73 -8.94 -14.04
N PRO A 495 17.79 -9.54 -13.46
CA PRO A 495 18.58 -10.60 -14.11
C PRO A 495 17.74 -11.82 -14.49
N ARG A 496 16.75 -12.16 -13.66
CA ARG A 496 15.88 -13.33 -13.87
C ARG A 496 15.07 -13.22 -15.16
N VAL A 497 14.64 -12.02 -15.54
CA VAL A 497 13.91 -11.79 -16.79
C VAL A 497 14.82 -12.06 -17.99
N ILE A 498 16.06 -11.55 -17.97
CA ILE A 498 17.04 -11.79 -19.02
C ILE A 498 17.44 -13.27 -19.08
N GLU A 499 17.57 -13.94 -17.94
CA GLU A 499 17.85 -15.38 -17.88
C GLU A 499 16.74 -16.20 -18.55
N VAL A 500 15.47 -15.91 -18.24
CA VAL A 500 14.32 -16.60 -18.86
C VAL A 500 14.29 -16.35 -20.37
N ILE A 501 14.42 -15.08 -20.81
CA ILE A 501 14.51 -14.72 -22.24
C ILE A 501 15.67 -15.47 -22.91
N SER A 502 16.80 -15.57 -22.21
CA SER A 502 17.97 -16.25 -22.74
C SER A 502 17.72 -17.74 -22.86
N VAL A 503 17.17 -18.41 -21.85
CA VAL A 503 16.97 -19.86 -21.82
C VAL A 503 15.90 -20.32 -22.80
N ASP A 504 14.76 -19.64 -22.87
CA ASP A 504 13.64 -20.02 -23.72
C ASP A 504 13.84 -19.58 -25.17
N ARG A 505 13.95 -20.56 -26.08
CA ARG A 505 14.15 -20.34 -27.51
C ARG A 505 13.05 -19.51 -28.16
N THR A 506 11.81 -19.62 -27.69
CA THR A 506 10.67 -18.90 -28.27
C THR A 506 10.79 -17.38 -28.07
N LEU A 507 11.47 -16.95 -27.01
CA LEU A 507 11.63 -15.55 -26.63
C LEU A 507 12.72 -14.81 -27.42
N HIS A 508 13.68 -15.51 -28.01
CA HIS A 508 14.81 -14.89 -28.72
C HIS A 508 14.98 -15.39 -30.17
N THR A 509 13.99 -16.09 -30.70
CA THR A 509 13.95 -16.52 -32.11
C THR A 509 12.62 -16.11 -32.75
N GLY A 510 12.58 -16.09 -34.09
CA GLY A 510 11.38 -15.73 -34.85
C GLY A 510 11.41 -14.29 -35.36
N PHE A 511 10.43 -13.94 -36.21
CA PHE A 511 10.37 -12.63 -36.86
C PHE A 511 10.18 -11.48 -35.86
N ALA A 512 9.29 -11.66 -34.87
CA ALA A 512 9.00 -10.68 -33.84
C ALA A 512 10.19 -10.39 -32.89
N ASN A 513 11.12 -11.34 -32.75
CA ASN A 513 12.16 -11.35 -31.71
C ASN A 513 13.59 -11.27 -32.27
N ARG A 514 13.77 -10.77 -33.50
CA ARG A 514 15.10 -10.68 -34.15
C ARG A 514 16.13 -9.85 -33.38
N GLY A 515 15.70 -8.78 -32.70
CA GLY A 515 16.60 -7.91 -31.94
C GLY A 515 16.91 -8.38 -30.51
N VAL A 516 16.26 -9.44 -30.03
CA VAL A 516 16.34 -9.86 -28.62
C VAL A 516 17.74 -10.29 -28.21
N ALA A 517 18.43 -11.08 -29.03
CA ALA A 517 19.79 -11.53 -28.74
C ALA A 517 20.76 -10.36 -28.55
N LEU A 518 20.66 -9.35 -29.42
CA LEU A 518 21.44 -8.11 -29.33
C LEU A 518 21.11 -7.32 -28.07
N ALA A 519 19.81 -7.19 -27.74
CA ALA A 519 19.37 -6.51 -26.52
C ALA A 519 19.88 -7.21 -25.26
N CYS A 520 19.86 -8.54 -25.20
CA CYS A 520 20.40 -9.30 -24.06
C CYS A 520 21.92 -9.08 -23.87
N LEU A 521 22.70 -8.99 -24.95
CA LEU A 521 24.15 -8.70 -24.86
C LEU A 521 24.44 -7.25 -24.43
N ARG A 522 23.56 -6.30 -24.77
CA ARG A 522 23.64 -4.89 -24.37
C ARG A 522 23.10 -4.62 -22.96
N SER A 523 22.41 -5.58 -22.37
CA SER A 523 21.81 -5.39 -21.05
C SER A 523 22.89 -5.13 -20.00
N PRO A 524 22.76 -4.08 -19.17
CA PRO A 524 23.72 -3.80 -18.09
C PRO A 524 23.57 -4.78 -16.91
N VAL A 525 22.56 -5.66 -16.95
CA VAL A 525 22.18 -6.54 -15.86
C VAL A 525 23.19 -7.67 -15.68
N ASN A 526 23.50 -8.00 -14.42
CA ASN A 526 24.53 -8.99 -14.05
C ASN A 526 24.03 -10.44 -14.22
N VAL A 527 23.91 -10.88 -15.47
CA VAL A 527 23.58 -12.27 -15.85
C VAL A 527 24.86 -13.06 -16.16
N SER A 528 24.91 -14.34 -15.82
CA SER A 528 26.08 -15.16 -16.15
C SER A 528 26.39 -15.16 -17.66
N VAL A 529 27.65 -14.86 -18.02
CA VAL A 529 28.12 -14.91 -19.42
C VAL A 529 27.91 -16.29 -20.04
N LYS A 530 27.95 -17.35 -19.23
CA LYS A 530 27.67 -18.72 -19.68
C LYS A 530 26.29 -18.84 -20.35
N ILE A 531 25.30 -18.13 -19.83
CA ILE A 531 23.93 -18.11 -20.37
C ILE A 531 23.88 -17.29 -21.67
N LEU A 532 24.59 -16.17 -21.72
CA LEU A 532 24.60 -15.24 -22.87
C LEU A 532 25.48 -15.71 -24.03
N ARG A 533 26.48 -16.57 -23.80
CA ARG A 533 27.48 -17.00 -24.79
C ARG A 533 26.86 -17.52 -26.09
N LYS A 534 25.70 -18.17 -26.03
CA LYS A 534 25.01 -18.66 -27.24
C LYS A 534 24.58 -17.55 -28.20
N PHE A 535 24.36 -16.33 -27.73
CA PHE A 535 24.03 -15.17 -28.56
C PHE A 535 25.25 -14.57 -29.27
N ILE A 536 26.46 -14.91 -28.82
CA ILE A 536 27.73 -14.54 -29.46
C ILE A 536 27.98 -15.53 -30.62
N HIS A 537 27.09 -15.50 -31.61
CA HIS A 537 27.19 -16.32 -32.81
C HIS A 537 26.48 -15.62 -33.99
N VAL A 538 27.04 -15.76 -35.20
CA VAL A 538 26.47 -15.16 -36.44
C VAL A 538 25.05 -15.63 -36.79
N LYS A 539 24.58 -16.67 -36.11
CA LYS A 539 23.21 -17.21 -36.23
C LYS A 539 22.17 -16.30 -35.56
N TYR A 540 22.56 -15.59 -34.50
CA TYR A 540 21.65 -14.76 -33.71
C TYR A 540 21.91 -13.26 -33.91
N ILE A 541 23.15 -12.86 -34.16
CA ILE A 541 23.57 -11.47 -34.30
C ILE A 541 24.48 -11.35 -35.53
N SER A 542 24.33 -10.30 -36.34
CA SER A 542 25.16 -10.14 -37.54
C SER A 542 26.65 -9.98 -37.19
N LYS A 543 27.56 -10.41 -38.08
CA LYS A 543 29.02 -10.22 -37.90
C LYS A 543 29.38 -8.72 -37.74
N ILE A 544 28.62 -7.84 -38.41
CA ILE A 544 28.80 -6.38 -38.34
C ILE A 544 28.45 -5.87 -36.94
N ASP A 545 27.32 -6.30 -36.37
CA ASP A 545 26.91 -5.89 -35.03
C ASP A 545 27.86 -6.43 -33.97
N LEU A 546 28.34 -7.67 -34.09
CA LEU A 546 29.35 -8.22 -33.17
C LEU A 546 30.65 -7.40 -33.20
N LYS A 547 31.15 -7.04 -34.39
CA LYS A 547 32.31 -6.13 -34.53
C LYS A 547 32.03 -4.75 -33.93
N ARG A 548 30.80 -4.24 -34.07
CA ARG A 548 30.42 -2.96 -33.47
C ARG A 548 30.41 -3.04 -31.94
N LEU A 549 29.88 -4.12 -31.35
CA LEU A 549 29.88 -4.33 -29.90
C LEU A 549 31.29 -4.52 -29.32
N SER A 550 32.24 -5.10 -30.07
CA SER A 550 33.63 -5.21 -29.59
C SER A 550 34.36 -3.86 -29.56
N LEU A 551 33.99 -2.95 -30.48
CA LEU A 551 34.58 -1.61 -30.57
C LEU A 551 33.88 -0.61 -29.62
N ASP A 552 32.55 -0.63 -29.58
CA ASP A 552 31.73 0.25 -28.75
C ASP A 552 31.55 -0.34 -27.35
N ARG A 553 32.45 0.05 -26.45
CA ARG A 553 32.47 -0.45 -25.07
C ARG A 553 31.45 0.23 -24.16
N ALA A 554 30.72 1.24 -24.65
CA ALA A 554 29.81 2.00 -23.83
C ALA A 554 28.57 1.16 -23.45
N GLY A 555 28.35 0.97 -22.15
CA GLY A 555 27.18 0.26 -21.62
C GLY A 555 27.22 -1.27 -21.74
N ILE A 556 28.28 -1.86 -22.31
CA ILE A 556 28.44 -3.31 -22.41
C ILE A 556 29.40 -3.82 -21.35
N ARG A 557 29.07 -4.96 -20.75
CA ARG A 557 29.89 -5.64 -19.77
C ARG A 557 31.20 -6.16 -20.37
N LYS A 558 32.33 -5.95 -19.67
CA LYS A 558 33.68 -6.26 -20.17
C LYS A 558 33.87 -7.74 -20.51
N GLU A 559 33.28 -8.62 -19.72
CA GLU A 559 33.32 -10.05 -19.90
C GLU A 559 32.53 -10.53 -21.13
N VAL A 560 31.48 -9.81 -21.54
CA VAL A 560 30.76 -10.08 -22.79
C VAL A 560 31.62 -9.65 -23.98
N ILE A 561 32.26 -8.47 -23.90
CA ILE A 561 33.17 -7.97 -24.93
C ILE A 561 34.31 -8.95 -25.20
N ARG A 562 34.97 -9.47 -24.15
CA ARG A 562 36.04 -10.47 -24.28
C ARG A 562 35.62 -11.73 -25.01
N GLU A 563 34.40 -12.23 -24.75
CA GLU A 563 33.87 -13.40 -25.44
C GLU A 563 33.51 -13.09 -26.90
N ILE A 564 33.04 -11.87 -27.19
CA ILE A 564 32.81 -11.42 -28.57
C ILE A 564 34.13 -11.34 -29.34
N GLU A 565 35.17 -10.73 -28.77
CA GLU A 565 36.51 -10.64 -29.36
C GLU A 565 37.05 -12.05 -29.67
N LYS A 566 37.01 -12.95 -28.68
CA LYS A 566 37.43 -14.35 -28.83
C LYS A 566 36.66 -15.07 -29.94
N TYR A 567 35.36 -14.83 -30.09
CA TYR A 567 34.57 -15.44 -31.16
C TYR A 567 34.86 -14.81 -32.54
N LEU A 568 35.12 -13.50 -32.61
CA LEU A 568 35.48 -12.84 -33.86
C LEU A 568 36.84 -13.31 -34.40
N GLU A 569 37.79 -13.61 -33.50
CA GLU A 569 39.08 -14.22 -33.85
C GLU A 569 38.94 -15.60 -34.49
N THR A 570 37.93 -16.41 -34.11
CA THR A 570 37.71 -17.72 -34.74
C THR A 570 37.04 -17.64 -36.12
N LEU A 571 36.56 -16.45 -36.51
CA LEU A 571 35.93 -16.19 -37.82
C LEU A 571 36.82 -15.42 -38.80
N GLY A 572 38.02 -15.04 -38.38
CA GLY A 572 39.06 -14.40 -39.20
C GLY A 572 40.11 -15.43 -39.57
#